data_AF-A0A932T8D9-F1
#
_entry.id   AF-A0A932T8D9-F1
#
_cell.length_a   1.000
_cell.length_b   1.000
_cell.length_c   1.000
_cell.angle_alpha   90.00
_cell.angle_beta   90.00
_cell.angle_gamma   90.00
#
_symmetry.space_group_name_H-M   'P 1'
#
loop_
_entity.id
_entity.type
_entity.pdbx_description
1 polymer ?
#
loop_
_entity_poly.entity_id
_entity_poly.type
_entity_poly.pdbx_seq_one_letter_code
_entity_poly.pdbx_strand_id
1 'polypeptide(L)'
;MDYLSRDSFFTGVSEGVIGYDRILKMIVVHNGELMVEEKGIYSIEKFLVSRRLMYWQVYLHKTVLCAEQMLKRIIQRAKAIKAVTYGKLNDFINQPKKEFTLKEFCSLDDCDVLYAIKEWCAHPDKVLSILCNGIINRQLLKIVYFSEPVPVSVVIEKKESAYKERGLTEEEAEWQSRQRQ
;
A
#
# COMPACT_ATOMS: atom_id res chain seq x y z
N MET A 1 0.54 -19.14 7.94
CA MET A 1 1.57 -19.15 9.02
C MET A 1 2.89 -18.58 8.54
N ASP A 2 3.38 -18.94 7.34
CA ASP A 2 4.65 -18.45 6.79
C ASP A 2 4.80 -16.92 6.83
N TYR A 3 3.91 -16.16 6.15
CA TYR A 3 4.05 -14.71 6.04
C TYR A 3 4.13 -14.00 7.39
N LEU A 4 3.38 -14.43 8.42
CA LEU A 4 3.48 -13.83 9.76
C LEU A 4 4.88 -13.98 10.36
N SER A 5 5.48 -15.16 10.22
CA SER A 5 6.83 -15.43 10.74
C SER A 5 7.89 -14.73 9.91
N ARG A 6 7.74 -14.76 8.58
CA ARG A 6 8.63 -14.13 7.61
C ARG A 6 8.66 -12.62 7.79
N ASP A 7 7.49 -11.99 7.81
CA ASP A 7 7.37 -10.54 7.91
C ASP A 7 7.84 -10.06 9.28
N SER A 8 7.52 -10.79 10.36
CA SER A 8 8.07 -10.54 11.70
C SER A 8 9.60 -10.56 11.70
N PHE A 9 10.22 -11.54 11.03
CA PHE A 9 11.66 -11.64 10.90
C PHE A 9 12.27 -10.47 10.11
N PHE A 10 11.76 -10.17 8.91
CA PHE A 10 12.32 -9.11 8.05
C PHE A 10 12.05 -7.69 8.57
N THR A 11 10.97 -7.48 9.31
CA THR A 11 10.65 -6.17 9.93
C THR A 11 11.28 -5.98 11.30
N GLY A 12 11.73 -7.06 11.95
CA GLY A 12 12.27 -7.03 13.31
C GLY A 12 11.19 -6.94 14.42
N VAL A 13 9.90 -7.06 14.08
CA VAL A 13 8.80 -7.03 15.04
C VAL A 13 8.68 -8.39 15.72
N SER A 14 9.29 -8.52 16.89
CA SER A 14 9.39 -9.79 17.65
C SER A 14 8.03 -10.35 18.11
N GLU A 15 7.04 -9.48 18.27
CA GLU A 15 5.71 -9.80 18.74
C GLU A 15 4.88 -10.59 17.72
N GLY A 16 5.31 -10.56 16.45
CA GLY A 16 4.76 -11.35 15.35
C GLY A 16 5.21 -12.80 15.31
N VAL A 17 6.20 -13.21 16.13
CA VAL A 17 6.78 -14.56 16.08
C VAL A 17 5.79 -15.61 16.61
N ILE A 18 5.40 -16.53 15.73
CA ILE A 18 4.50 -17.65 16.05
C ILE A 18 5.26 -18.96 16.23
N GLY A 19 4.78 -19.82 17.14
CA GLY A 19 5.31 -21.18 17.34
C GLY A 19 4.76 -22.18 16.33
N TYR A 20 4.97 -21.94 15.03
CA TYR A 20 4.33 -22.72 13.96
C TYR A 20 4.65 -24.21 14.01
N ASP A 21 5.86 -24.61 14.42
CA ASP A 21 6.24 -26.03 14.59
C ASP A 21 5.33 -26.76 15.58
N ARG A 22 4.97 -26.10 16.69
CA ARG A 22 4.06 -26.68 17.68
C ARG A 22 2.65 -26.73 17.13
N ILE A 23 2.18 -25.69 16.44
CA ILE A 23 0.85 -25.67 15.82
C ILE A 23 0.71 -26.82 14.83
N LEU A 24 1.68 -27.01 13.93
CA LEU A 24 1.67 -28.09 12.94
C LEU A 24 1.57 -29.48 13.59
N LYS A 25 2.29 -29.71 14.71
CA LYS A 25 2.23 -30.98 15.45
C LYS A 25 0.86 -31.25 16.10
N MET A 26 0.06 -30.21 16.36
CA MET A 26 -1.24 -30.32 17.04
C MET A 26 -2.42 -30.25 16.06
N ILE A 27 -2.18 -29.97 14.78
CA ILE A 27 -3.22 -29.97 13.75
C ILE A 27 -3.62 -31.41 13.44
N VAL A 28 -4.93 -31.66 13.40
CA VAL A 28 -5.53 -32.95 13.06
C VAL A 28 -6.68 -32.74 12.08
N VAL A 29 -7.12 -33.82 11.41
CA VAL A 29 -8.32 -33.79 10.56
C VAL A 29 -9.44 -34.53 11.29
N HIS A 30 -10.58 -33.87 11.47
CA HIS A 30 -11.79 -34.45 12.03
C HIS A 30 -12.98 -34.10 11.15
N ASN A 31 -13.71 -35.10 10.67
CA ASN A 31 -14.86 -34.93 9.76
C ASN A 31 -14.58 -34.06 8.52
N GLY A 32 -13.36 -34.16 7.96
CA GLY A 32 -12.96 -33.37 6.78
C GLY A 32 -12.52 -31.93 7.09
N GLU A 33 -12.51 -31.53 8.37
CA GLU A 33 -12.08 -30.21 8.81
C GLU A 33 -10.75 -30.25 9.54
N LEU A 34 -9.95 -29.20 9.38
CA LEU A 34 -8.74 -29.00 10.17
C LEU A 34 -9.11 -28.55 11.58
N MET A 35 -8.76 -29.37 12.55
CA MET A 35 -8.91 -29.11 13.98
C MET A 35 -7.55 -29.03 14.65
N VAL A 36 -7.52 -28.57 15.90
CA VAL A 36 -6.32 -28.52 16.73
C VAL A 36 -6.59 -29.28 18.03
N GLU A 37 -5.68 -30.17 18.41
CA GLU A 37 -5.75 -30.87 19.69
C GLU A 37 -5.81 -29.87 20.86
N GLU A 38 -6.60 -30.17 21.89
CA GLU A 38 -6.86 -29.26 23.01
C GLU A 38 -5.57 -28.75 23.69
N LYS A 39 -4.57 -29.61 23.87
CA LYS A 39 -3.24 -29.24 24.42
C LYS A 39 -2.45 -28.22 23.57
N GLY A 40 -2.94 -27.91 22.36
CA GLY A 40 -2.43 -26.90 21.45
C GLY A 40 -3.02 -25.50 21.65
N ILE A 41 -4.02 -25.34 22.54
CA ILE A 41 -4.79 -24.09 22.72
C ILE A 41 -3.90 -22.84 22.88
N TYR A 42 -2.90 -22.87 23.75
CA TYR A 42 -1.99 -21.73 23.97
C TYR A 42 -1.16 -21.36 22.73
N SER A 43 -0.88 -22.33 21.85
CA SER A 43 -0.17 -22.05 20.58
C SER A 43 -1.08 -21.30 19.61
N ILE A 44 -2.37 -21.61 19.61
CA ILE A 44 -3.38 -20.93 18.81
C ILE A 44 -3.67 -19.53 19.38
N GLU A 45 -3.78 -19.38 20.70
CA GLU A 45 -3.92 -18.06 21.34
C GLU A 45 -2.76 -17.14 20.98
N LYS A 46 -1.51 -17.62 21.14
CA LYS A 46 -0.32 -16.86 20.73
C LYS A 46 -0.38 -16.49 19.25
N PHE A 47 -0.77 -17.43 18.38
CA PHE A 47 -0.92 -17.16 16.95
C PHE A 47 -1.93 -16.03 16.67
N LEU A 48 -3.09 -16.05 17.32
CA LEU A 48 -4.12 -15.02 17.14
C LEU A 48 -3.66 -13.64 17.65
N VAL A 49 -2.98 -13.60 18.79
CA VAL A 49 -2.40 -12.36 19.35
C VAL A 49 -1.31 -11.81 18.44
N SER A 50 -0.33 -12.64 18.04
CA SER A 50 0.74 -12.24 17.11
C SER A 50 0.17 -11.74 15.77
N ARG A 51 -0.87 -12.39 15.25
CA ARG A 51 -1.57 -11.91 14.04
C ARG A 51 -2.14 -10.51 14.27
N ARG A 52 -2.84 -10.27 15.38
CA ARG A 52 -3.40 -8.94 15.69
C ARG A 52 -2.32 -7.87 15.80
N LEU A 53 -1.19 -8.17 16.45
CA LEU A 53 -0.08 -7.23 16.61
C LEU A 53 0.57 -6.90 15.26
N MET A 54 0.81 -7.89 14.40
CA MET A 54 1.33 -7.69 13.04
C MET A 54 0.44 -6.77 12.20
N TYR A 55 -0.88 -6.91 12.31
CA TYR A 55 -1.81 -6.02 11.61
C TYR A 55 -1.63 -4.56 12.01
N TRP A 56 -1.51 -4.25 13.30
CA TRP A 56 -1.39 -2.87 13.75
C TRP A 56 0.02 -2.30 13.57
N GLN A 57 1.05 -3.07 13.88
CA GLN A 57 2.43 -2.60 13.90
C GLN A 57 3.06 -2.55 12.51
N VAL A 58 2.67 -3.45 11.59
CA VAL A 58 3.27 -3.58 10.27
C VAL A 58 2.28 -3.23 9.17
N TYR A 59 1.20 -4.01 9.02
CA TYR A 59 0.34 -3.90 7.82
C TYR A 59 -0.47 -2.62 7.76
N LEU A 60 -0.97 -2.14 8.90
CA LEU A 60 -1.72 -0.88 9.02
C LEU A 60 -0.86 0.26 9.56
N HIS A 61 0.47 0.11 9.49
CA HIS A 61 1.36 1.18 9.93
C HIS A 61 1.12 2.42 9.07
N LYS A 62 0.89 3.56 9.72
CA LYS A 62 0.52 4.83 9.08
C LYS A 62 1.40 5.24 7.90
N THR A 63 2.70 4.99 8.00
CA THR A 63 3.68 5.32 6.96
C THR A 63 3.55 4.39 5.73
N VAL A 64 3.24 3.11 5.95
CA VAL A 64 3.01 2.13 4.87
C VAL A 64 1.76 2.50 4.10
N LEU A 65 0.66 2.73 4.83
CA LEU A 65 -0.60 3.18 4.23
C LEU A 65 -0.44 4.49 3.46
N CYS A 66 0.36 5.43 3.97
CA CYS A 66 0.65 6.65 3.25
C CYS A 66 1.35 6.40 1.92
N ALA A 67 2.42 5.59 1.92
CA ALA A 67 3.15 5.26 0.71
C ALA A 67 2.26 4.54 -0.32
N GLU A 68 1.39 3.62 0.14
CA GLU A 68 0.40 2.95 -0.71
C GLU A 68 -0.58 3.95 -1.36
N GLN A 69 -1.15 4.88 -0.58
CA GLN A 69 -2.06 5.89 -1.12
C GLN A 69 -1.37 6.82 -2.10
N MET A 70 -0.12 7.20 -1.85
CA MET A 70 0.68 7.98 -2.78
C MET A 70 0.91 7.21 -4.09
N LEU A 71 1.30 5.93 -4.02
CA LEU A 71 1.50 5.09 -5.20
C LEU A 71 0.22 4.96 -6.02
N LYS A 72 -0.92 4.74 -5.37
CA LYS A 72 -2.24 4.70 -6.03
C LYS A 72 -2.54 6.01 -6.76
N ARG A 73 -2.26 7.16 -6.14
CA ARG A 73 -2.45 8.48 -6.74
C ARG A 73 -1.50 8.73 -7.92
N ILE A 74 -0.25 8.28 -7.84
CA ILE A 74 0.71 8.33 -8.96
C ILE A 74 0.12 7.60 -10.17
N ILE A 75 -0.30 6.34 -10.00
CA ILE A 75 -0.87 5.54 -11.09
C ILE A 75 -2.16 6.17 -11.64
N GLN A 76 -3.03 6.68 -10.77
CA GLN A 76 -4.25 7.37 -11.19
C GLN A 76 -3.96 8.66 -11.97
N ARG A 77 -3.01 9.48 -11.52
CA ARG A 77 -2.62 10.72 -12.22
C ARG A 77 -1.97 10.39 -13.56
N ALA A 78 -1.07 9.40 -13.59
CA ALA A 78 -0.43 8.93 -14.81
C ALA A 78 -1.47 8.48 -15.85
N LYS A 79 -2.51 7.72 -15.45
CA LYS A 79 -3.63 7.37 -16.33
C LYS A 79 -4.43 8.58 -16.80
N ALA A 80 -4.71 9.54 -15.91
CA ALA A 80 -5.51 10.72 -16.23
C ALA A 80 -4.85 11.62 -17.29
N ILE A 81 -3.54 11.83 -17.19
CA ILE A 81 -2.78 12.68 -18.13
C ILE A 81 -2.15 11.89 -19.28
N LYS A 82 -2.36 10.57 -19.32
CA LYS A 82 -1.69 9.64 -20.22
C LYS A 82 -0.16 9.80 -20.22
N ALA A 83 0.43 9.79 -19.02
CA ALA A 83 1.86 10.00 -18.84
C ALA A 83 2.66 8.97 -19.65
N VAL A 84 3.68 9.45 -20.37
CA VAL A 84 4.52 8.58 -21.19
C VAL A 84 5.23 7.57 -20.29
N THR A 85 5.15 6.30 -20.65
CA THR A 85 5.88 5.21 -20.02
C THR A 85 6.22 4.16 -21.08
N TYR A 86 7.11 3.26 -20.74
CA TYR A 86 7.70 2.32 -21.69
C TYR A 86 7.32 0.87 -21.35
N GLY A 87 7.62 -0.02 -22.30
CA GLY A 87 7.39 -1.44 -22.14
C GLY A 87 5.91 -1.79 -21.95
N LYS A 88 5.68 -2.88 -21.23
CA LYS A 88 4.34 -3.44 -21.04
C LYS A 88 3.47 -2.57 -20.14
N LEU A 89 4.06 -1.83 -19.21
CA LEU A 89 3.31 -0.95 -18.31
C LEU A 89 2.51 0.12 -19.06
N ASN A 90 3.00 0.58 -20.21
CA ASN A 90 2.29 1.52 -21.06
C ASN A 90 0.93 1.01 -21.53
N ASP A 91 0.83 -0.29 -21.83
CA ASP A 91 -0.43 -0.93 -22.22
C ASP A 91 -1.45 -0.87 -21.07
N PHE A 92 -1.01 -0.92 -19.80
CA PHE A 92 -1.89 -0.85 -18.62
C PHE A 92 -2.28 0.57 -18.22
N ILE A 93 -1.43 1.56 -18.52
CA ILE A 93 -1.66 2.98 -18.17
C ILE A 93 -2.41 3.72 -19.28
N ASN A 94 -1.88 3.68 -20.50
CA ASN A 94 -2.32 4.54 -21.60
C ASN A 94 -3.28 3.87 -22.57
N GLN A 95 -3.29 2.53 -22.62
CA GLN A 95 -4.14 1.74 -23.52
C GLN A 95 -4.85 0.61 -22.77
N PRO A 96 -5.55 0.89 -21.65
CA PRO A 96 -6.11 -0.16 -20.82
C PRO A 96 -7.10 -1.01 -21.64
N LYS A 97 -6.71 -2.26 -21.89
CA LYS A 97 -7.59 -3.26 -22.52
C LYS A 97 -8.60 -3.76 -21.48
N LYS A 98 -9.77 -4.18 -21.97
CA LYS A 98 -10.81 -4.77 -21.11
C LYS A 98 -10.35 -6.09 -20.48
N GLU A 99 -9.52 -6.83 -21.22
CA GLU A 99 -8.92 -8.09 -20.79
C GLU A 99 -7.44 -8.10 -21.13
N PHE A 100 -6.63 -8.57 -20.17
CA PHE A 100 -5.22 -8.82 -20.35
C PHE A 100 -4.98 -10.32 -20.35
N THR A 101 -4.08 -10.79 -21.22
CA THR A 101 -3.61 -12.16 -21.14
C THR A 101 -2.75 -12.36 -19.90
N LEU A 102 -2.70 -13.59 -19.39
CA LEU A 102 -1.81 -13.94 -18.28
C LEU A 102 -0.35 -13.60 -18.59
N LYS A 103 0.07 -13.80 -19.86
CA LYS A 103 1.43 -13.49 -20.30
C LYS A 103 1.74 -11.99 -20.25
N GLU A 104 0.79 -11.13 -20.60
CA GLU A 104 0.94 -9.67 -20.46
C GLU A 104 1.02 -9.26 -18.98
N PHE A 105 0.16 -9.80 -18.13
CA PHE A 105 0.19 -9.49 -16.70
C PHE A 105 1.50 -9.97 -16.03
N CYS A 106 1.94 -11.20 -16.30
CA CYS A 106 3.19 -11.75 -15.77
C CYS A 106 4.46 -11.11 -16.33
N SER A 107 4.34 -10.24 -17.35
CA SER A 107 5.48 -9.48 -17.86
C SER A 107 5.73 -8.18 -17.10
N LEU A 108 4.91 -7.87 -16.10
CA LEU A 108 5.10 -6.73 -15.21
C LEU A 108 5.67 -7.16 -13.87
N ASP A 109 6.61 -6.36 -13.38
CA ASP A 109 7.13 -6.45 -12.01
C ASP A 109 7.36 -5.07 -11.38
N ASP A 110 7.89 -5.06 -10.16
CA ASP A 110 8.17 -3.85 -9.40
C ASP A 110 9.20 -2.95 -10.09
N CYS A 111 10.11 -3.50 -10.91
CA CYS A 111 11.12 -2.74 -11.64
C CYS A 111 10.47 -1.87 -12.71
N ASP A 112 9.47 -2.38 -13.44
CA ASP A 112 8.74 -1.62 -14.45
C ASP A 112 8.06 -0.40 -13.83
N VAL A 113 7.38 -0.62 -12.71
CA VAL A 113 6.67 0.45 -11.97
C VAL A 113 7.67 1.44 -11.39
N LEU A 114 8.75 0.96 -10.77
CA LEU A 114 9.78 1.82 -10.18
C LEU A 114 10.53 2.64 -11.22
N TYR A 115 10.82 2.05 -12.39
CA TYR A 115 11.44 2.75 -13.51
C TYR A 115 10.53 3.88 -14.02
N ALA A 116 9.24 3.61 -14.23
CA ALA A 116 8.29 4.63 -14.63
C ALA A 116 8.18 5.77 -13.60
N ILE A 117 8.14 5.44 -12.31
CA ILE A 117 8.13 6.46 -11.24
C ILE A 117 9.39 7.32 -11.28
N LYS A 118 10.57 6.72 -11.50
CA LYS A 118 11.84 7.47 -11.61
C LYS A 118 11.84 8.41 -12.81
N GLU A 119 11.37 7.96 -13.97
CA GLU A 119 11.20 8.82 -15.15
C GLU A 119 10.23 9.98 -14.86
N TRP A 120 9.11 9.67 -14.19
CA TRP A 120 8.07 10.65 -13.87
C TRP A 120 8.48 11.69 -12.82
N CYS A 121 9.58 11.49 -12.08
CA CYS A 121 10.15 12.52 -11.21
C CYS A 121 10.52 13.80 -11.97
N ALA A 122 10.86 13.71 -13.26
CA ALA A 122 11.20 14.84 -14.13
C ALA A 122 10.05 15.25 -15.08
N HIS A 123 8.85 14.70 -14.89
CA HIS A 123 7.71 14.98 -15.76
C HIS A 123 7.24 16.44 -15.60
N PRO A 124 6.83 17.13 -16.68
CA PRO A 124 6.37 18.53 -16.61
C PRO A 124 5.10 18.72 -15.77
N ASP A 125 4.30 17.66 -15.59
CA ASP A 125 3.15 17.67 -14.67
C ASP A 125 3.63 17.79 -13.21
N LYS A 126 3.31 18.91 -12.56
CA LYS A 126 3.73 19.18 -11.18
C LYS A 126 3.20 18.15 -10.19
N VAL A 127 1.94 17.72 -10.34
CA VAL A 127 1.34 16.76 -9.41
C VAL A 127 2.06 15.42 -9.48
N LEU A 128 2.22 14.88 -10.69
CA LEU A 128 2.88 13.60 -10.90
C LEU A 128 4.33 13.64 -10.42
N SER A 129 5.09 14.67 -10.81
CA SER A 129 6.49 14.81 -10.40
C SER A 129 6.66 14.96 -8.89
N ILE A 130 5.82 15.75 -8.21
CA ILE A 130 5.86 15.88 -6.74
C ILE A 130 5.60 14.54 -6.06
N LEU A 131 4.56 13.81 -6.49
CA LEU A 131 4.22 12.52 -5.88
C LEU A 131 5.33 11.48 -6.12
N CYS A 132 5.88 11.42 -7.33
CA CYS A 132 6.97 10.49 -7.66
C CYS A 132 8.25 10.81 -6.88
N ASN A 133 8.65 12.08 -6.82
CA ASN A 133 9.77 12.52 -5.98
C ASN A 133 9.52 12.21 -4.49
N GLY A 134 8.28 12.31 -4.03
CA GLY A 134 7.89 11.93 -2.68
C GLY A 134 8.15 10.46 -2.36
N ILE A 135 7.85 9.55 -3.29
CA ILE A 135 8.13 8.11 -3.11
C ILE A 135 9.63 7.83 -3.20
N ILE A 136 10.31 8.30 -4.24
CA ILE A 136 11.73 8.00 -4.49
C ILE A 136 12.63 8.56 -3.38
N ASN A 137 12.35 9.78 -2.91
CA ASN A 137 13.15 10.43 -1.86
C ASN A 137 12.56 10.22 -0.46
N ARG A 138 11.55 9.34 -0.32
CA ARG A 138 10.88 9.00 0.94
C ARG A 138 10.30 10.23 1.68
N GLN A 139 9.90 11.25 0.94
CA GLN A 139 9.16 12.43 1.42
C GLN A 139 7.66 12.18 1.33
N LEU A 140 7.17 11.34 2.25
CA LEU A 140 5.78 10.87 2.23
C LEU A 140 4.80 11.94 2.74
N LEU A 141 3.56 11.87 2.27
CA LEU A 141 2.48 12.74 2.76
C LEU A 141 2.20 12.47 4.25
N LYS A 142 1.63 13.46 4.94
CA LYS A 142 1.18 13.27 6.32
C LYS A 142 -0.21 12.65 6.32
N ILE A 143 -0.38 11.56 7.05
CA ILE A 143 -1.69 10.94 7.30
C ILE A 143 -2.20 11.32 8.70
N VAL A 144 -3.49 11.61 8.79
CA VAL A 144 -4.22 11.85 10.03
C VAL A 144 -5.43 10.93 10.03
N TYR A 145 -5.66 10.26 11.16
CA TYR A 145 -6.80 9.38 11.37
C TYR A 145 -7.93 10.15 12.03
N PHE A 146 -9.16 9.84 11.62
CA PHE A 146 -10.37 10.33 12.24
C PHE A 146 -11.24 9.12 12.59
N SER A 147 -11.86 9.15 13.77
CA SER A 147 -12.85 8.15 14.16
C SER A 147 -14.20 8.39 13.49
N GLU A 148 -14.46 9.65 13.13
CA GLU A 148 -15.66 10.13 12.46
C GLU A 148 -15.31 10.65 11.06
N PRO A 149 -16.28 10.82 10.14
CA PRO A 149 -16.04 11.38 8.82
C PRO A 149 -15.29 12.72 8.88
N VAL A 150 -14.28 12.87 8.02
CA VAL A 150 -13.41 14.06 8.00
C VAL A 150 -14.24 15.32 7.74
N PRO A 151 -14.15 16.36 8.59
CA PRO A 151 -14.85 17.62 8.35
C PRO A 151 -14.39 18.27 7.05
N VAL A 152 -15.36 18.73 6.25
CA VAL A 152 -15.09 19.35 4.94
C VAL A 152 -14.19 20.59 5.07
N SER A 153 -14.32 21.34 6.16
CA SER A 153 -13.48 22.51 6.45
C SER A 153 -11.98 22.18 6.52
N VAL A 154 -11.62 21.05 7.13
CA VAL A 154 -10.23 20.59 7.23
C VAL A 154 -9.67 20.24 5.85
N VAL A 155 -10.49 19.61 4.99
CA VAL A 155 -10.08 19.28 3.62
C VAL A 155 -9.85 20.55 2.81
N ILE A 156 -10.73 21.55 2.91
CA ILE A 156 -10.59 22.84 2.23
C ILE A 156 -9.33 23.55 2.70
N GLU A 157 -9.10 23.65 4.01
CA GLU A 157 -7.90 24.28 4.57
C GLU A 157 -6.61 23.64 4.03
N LYS A 158 -6.57 22.30 3.96
CA LYS A 158 -5.40 21.59 3.43
C LYS A 158 -5.23 21.75 1.93
N LYS A 159 -6.32 21.88 1.17
CA LYS A 159 -6.26 22.24 -0.26
C LYS A 159 -5.67 23.63 -0.45
N GLU A 160 -6.13 24.61 0.33
CA GLU A 160 -5.64 25.99 0.26
C GLU A 160 -4.16 26.12 0.65
N SER A 161 -3.73 25.40 1.69
CA SER A 161 -2.30 25.34 2.06
C SER A 161 -1.46 24.71 0.94
N ALA A 162 -1.92 23.61 0.34
CA ALA A 162 -1.21 22.98 -0.79
C ALA A 162 -1.11 23.92 -2.01
N TYR A 163 -2.19 24.66 -2.31
CA TYR A 163 -2.21 25.70 -3.34
C TYR A 163 -1.12 26.76 -3.09
N LYS A 164 -1.08 27.33 -1.87
CA LYS A 164 -0.17 28.43 -1.51
C LYS A 164 1.30 28.00 -1.45
N GLU A 165 1.58 26.83 -0.88
CA GLU A 165 2.95 26.36 -0.66
C GLU A 165 3.61 25.81 -1.93
N ARG A 166 2.81 25.21 -2.83
CA ARG A 166 3.34 24.46 -3.98
C ARG A 166 2.95 25.04 -5.34
N GLY A 167 2.18 26.13 -5.37
CA GLY A 167 1.79 26.83 -6.61
C GLY A 167 1.04 25.92 -7.57
N LEU A 168 0.13 25.10 -7.02
CA LEU A 168 -0.74 24.16 -7.74
C LEU A 168 -2.08 24.82 -8.07
N THR A 169 -2.78 24.36 -9.09
CA THR A 169 -4.18 24.74 -9.32
C THR A 169 -5.13 24.05 -8.32
N GLU A 170 -6.39 24.49 -8.25
CA GLU A 170 -7.40 23.88 -7.37
C GLU A 170 -7.63 22.39 -7.68
N GLU A 171 -7.67 22.02 -8.97
CA GLU A 171 -7.78 20.63 -9.41
C GLU A 171 -6.53 19.80 -9.05
N GLU A 172 -5.35 20.41 -9.11
CA GLU A 172 -4.08 19.77 -8.74
C GLU A 172 -3.95 19.56 -7.23
N ALA A 173 -4.44 20.50 -6.42
CA ALA A 173 -4.43 20.42 -4.96
C ALA A 173 -5.33 19.28 -4.43
N GLU A 174 -6.34 18.84 -5.21
CA GLU A 174 -7.18 17.69 -4.85
C GLU A 174 -6.38 16.38 -4.78
N TRP A 175 -5.37 16.23 -5.64
CA TRP A 175 -4.47 15.08 -5.64
C TRP A 175 -3.58 15.00 -4.40
N GLN A 176 -3.50 16.07 -3.60
CA GLN A 176 -2.71 16.09 -2.38
C GLN A 176 -3.58 15.91 -1.11
N SER A 177 -4.88 16.13 -1.19
CA SER A 177 -5.79 16.27 -0.03
C SER A 177 -6.88 15.20 0.11
N ARG A 178 -7.15 14.36 -0.91
CA ARG A 178 -8.26 13.38 -0.83
C ARG A 178 -8.00 12.18 0.08
N GLN A 179 -8.58 12.16 1.27
CA GLN A 179 -8.72 10.95 2.09
C GLN A 179 -10.05 10.25 1.77
N ARG A 180 -9.99 9.00 1.31
CA ARG A 180 -11.09 8.04 1.49
C ARG A 180 -10.52 6.86 2.27
N GLN A 181 -10.87 6.81 3.55
CA GLN A 181 -11.28 5.62 4.30
C GLN A 181 -11.97 6.09 5.56
#